data_AF-A0A177AT07-F1
#
_entry.id   AF-A0A177AT07-F1
#
_cell.length_a   1.000
_cell.length_b   1.000
_cell.length_c   1.000
_cell.angle_alpha   90.00
_cell.angle_beta   90.00
_cell.angle_gamma   90.00
#
_symmetry.space_group_name_H-M   'P 1'
#
loop_
_entity.id
_entity.type
_entity.pdbx_description
1 polymer ?
#
loop_
_entity_poly.entity_id
_entity_poly.type
_entity_poly.pdbx_seq_one_letter_code
_entity_poly.pdbx_strand_id
1 'polypeptide(L)'
;MILNILEKVTTSIKVANFRECTDDYLDCFGNPDDLGKIGTDIQENKCTWLICKALEVCNDEEKGVLEKHYGKDNEFDIQQIKKMYSHLKIDVIYGKKSSIMYKELKAEIIELGIYFPPQLFLNYLELIHNRQK
;
A
#
# COMPACT_ATOMS: atom_id res chain seq x y z
N MET A 1 -8.45 -14.75 25.80
CA MET A 1 -8.61 -13.27 25.81
C MET A 1 -7.43 -12.55 25.17
N ILE A 2 -6.17 -12.85 25.54
CA ILE A 2 -4.95 -12.28 24.91
C ILE A 2 -4.81 -12.68 23.42
N LEU A 3 -5.13 -13.93 23.07
CA LEU A 3 -5.15 -14.41 21.67
C LEU A 3 -6.02 -13.53 20.75
N ASN A 4 -7.19 -13.09 21.23
CA ASN A 4 -8.13 -12.27 20.46
C ASN A 4 -7.61 -10.83 20.22
N ILE A 5 -6.71 -10.30 21.07
CA ILE A 5 -6.13 -8.96 20.88
C ILE A 5 -5.00 -9.00 19.85
N LEU A 6 -4.10 -9.99 19.94
CA LEU A 6 -3.01 -10.13 18.98
C LEU A 6 -3.55 -10.37 17.56
N GLU A 7 -4.55 -11.24 17.43
CA GLU A 7 -5.22 -11.48 16.15
C GLU A 7 -5.82 -10.19 15.57
N LYS A 8 -6.54 -9.39 16.39
CA LYS A 8 -7.09 -8.09 15.96
C LYS A 8 -6.02 -7.08 15.54
N VAL A 9 -4.92 -6.99 16.27
CA VAL A 9 -3.79 -6.11 15.90
C VAL A 9 -3.16 -6.57 14.60
N THR A 10 -2.91 -7.87 14.44
CA THR A 10 -2.39 -8.45 13.21
C THR A 10 -3.31 -8.17 12.02
N THR A 11 -4.62 -8.37 12.15
CA THR A 11 -5.59 -8.05 11.09
C THR A 11 -5.59 -6.56 10.78
N SER A 12 -5.50 -5.69 11.80
CA SER A 12 -5.42 -4.24 11.60
C SER A 12 -4.17 -3.85 10.81
N ILE A 13 -3.02 -4.47 11.08
CA ILE A 13 -1.77 -4.26 10.31
C ILE A 13 -1.94 -4.74 8.87
N LYS A 14 -2.56 -5.89 8.64
CA LYS A 14 -2.81 -6.39 7.27
C LYS A 14 -3.76 -5.47 6.49
N VAL A 15 -4.80 -4.92 7.13
CA VAL A 15 -5.70 -3.94 6.53
C VAL A 15 -4.96 -2.65 6.20
N ALA A 16 -4.10 -2.16 7.11
CA ALA A 16 -3.26 -0.99 6.86
C ALA A 16 -2.32 -1.24 5.66
N ASN A 17 -1.63 -2.38 5.61
CA ASN A 17 -0.78 -2.73 4.48
C ASN A 17 -1.55 -2.81 3.16
N PHE A 18 -2.78 -3.36 3.17
CA PHE A 18 -3.62 -3.40 1.99
C PHE A 18 -4.02 -2.00 1.51
N ARG A 19 -4.32 -1.10 2.45
CA ARG A 19 -4.60 0.31 2.17
C ARG A 19 -3.39 0.99 1.54
N GLU A 20 -2.21 0.87 2.14
CA GLU A 20 -0.99 1.50 1.60
C GLU A 20 -0.66 0.97 0.20
N CYS A 21 -0.74 -0.35 -0.03
CA CYS A 21 -0.52 -0.91 -1.38
C CYS A 21 -1.57 -0.40 -2.40
N THR A 22 -2.79 -0.10 -1.96
CA THR A 22 -3.85 0.46 -2.81
C THR A 22 -3.60 1.92 -3.11
N ASP A 23 -3.19 2.71 -2.11
CA ASP A 23 -2.81 4.11 -2.29
C ASP A 23 -1.63 4.22 -3.26
N ASP A 24 -0.58 3.40 -3.10
CA ASP A 24 0.56 3.32 -4.03
C ASP A 24 0.10 3.02 -5.47
N TYR A 25 -0.81 2.05 -5.64
CA TYR A 25 -1.35 1.68 -6.96
C TYR A 25 -2.13 2.83 -7.59
N LEU A 26 -3.02 3.47 -6.83
CA LEU A 26 -3.84 4.58 -7.30
C LEU A 26 -2.99 5.82 -7.60
N ASP A 27 -1.90 6.05 -6.88
CA ASP A 27 -0.99 7.16 -7.17
C ASP A 27 -0.41 7.06 -8.59
N CYS A 28 -0.08 5.85 -9.04
CA CYS A 28 0.49 5.65 -10.38
C CYS A 28 -0.55 5.48 -11.49
N PHE A 29 -1.58 4.65 -11.25
CA PHE A 29 -2.55 4.17 -12.24
C PHE A 29 -3.94 4.79 -12.11
N GLY A 30 -4.23 5.48 -11.01
CA GLY A 30 -5.51 6.12 -10.79
C GLY A 30 -5.71 7.32 -11.71
N ASN A 31 -6.98 7.59 -12.02
CA ASN A 31 -7.35 8.76 -12.80
C ASN A 31 -7.26 10.02 -11.91
N PRO A 32 -6.45 11.04 -12.27
CA PRO A 32 -6.31 12.25 -11.46
C PRO A 32 -7.63 12.99 -11.21
N ASP A 33 -8.57 12.94 -12.15
CA ASP A 33 -9.88 13.60 -12.02
C ASP A 33 -10.73 12.94 -10.91
N ASP A 34 -10.63 11.62 -10.77
CA ASP A 34 -11.35 10.86 -9.73
C ASP A 34 -10.68 10.99 -8.36
N LEU A 35 -9.35 11.11 -8.34
CA LEU A 35 -8.56 11.22 -7.11
C LEU A 35 -8.43 12.65 -6.58
N GLY A 36 -8.67 13.66 -7.42
CA GLY A 36 -8.44 15.07 -7.11
C GLY A 36 -6.96 15.43 -6.90
N LYS A 37 -6.04 14.54 -7.26
CA LYS A 37 -4.58 14.74 -7.17
C LYS A 37 -3.86 14.04 -8.31
N ILE A 38 -2.73 14.61 -8.71
CA ILE A 38 -1.75 13.92 -9.57
C ILE A 38 -0.82 13.15 -8.65
N GLY A 39 -0.58 11.87 -8.96
CA GLY A 39 0.36 11.07 -8.18
C GLY A 39 1.81 11.48 -8.37
N THR A 40 2.58 11.37 -7.30
CA THR A 40 3.95 11.88 -7.22
C THR A 40 5.00 10.90 -6.73
N ASP A 41 4.61 9.66 -6.43
CA ASP A 41 5.50 8.70 -5.75
C ASP A 41 6.78 8.37 -6.53
N ILE A 42 6.70 8.34 -7.86
CA ILE A 42 7.84 8.02 -8.73
C ILE A 42 8.92 9.10 -8.63
N GLN A 43 8.57 10.38 -8.82
CA GLN A 43 9.53 11.48 -8.77
C GLN A 43 10.00 11.80 -7.35
N GLU A 44 9.20 11.49 -6.34
CA GLU A 44 9.58 11.62 -4.92
C GLU A 44 10.48 10.48 -4.43
N ASN A 45 10.83 9.52 -5.31
CA ASN A 45 11.65 8.36 -4.99
C ASN A 45 11.08 7.55 -3.82
N LYS A 46 9.74 7.43 -3.74
CA LYS A 46 9.10 6.68 -2.66
C LYS A 46 9.32 5.19 -2.84
N CYS A 47 9.54 4.50 -1.72
CA CYS A 47 9.58 3.05 -1.66
C CYS A 47 8.15 2.48 -1.66
N THR A 48 7.51 2.49 -2.82
CA THR A 48 6.14 2.00 -3.00
C THR A 48 6.10 0.51 -3.29
N TRP A 49 4.93 -0.09 -3.12
CA TRP A 49 4.64 -1.45 -3.54
C TRP A 49 4.98 -1.68 -5.01
N LEU A 50 4.76 -0.69 -5.90
CA LEU A 50 4.97 -0.86 -7.34
C LEU A 50 6.44 -1.04 -7.69
N ILE A 51 7.34 -0.20 -7.14
CA ILE A 51 8.77 -0.32 -7.42
C ILE A 51 9.34 -1.61 -6.81
N CYS A 52 8.89 -1.97 -5.60
CA CYS A 52 9.28 -3.23 -4.97
C CYS A 52 8.85 -4.42 -5.84
N LYS A 53 7.60 -4.40 -6.34
CA LYS A 53 7.08 -5.48 -7.17
C LYS A 53 7.72 -5.53 -8.55
N ALA A 54 8.02 -4.38 -9.15
CA ALA A 54 8.73 -4.29 -10.41
C ALA A 54 10.14 -4.89 -10.31
N LEU A 55 10.89 -4.53 -9.25
CA LEU A 55 12.22 -5.07 -8.98
C LEU A 55 12.21 -6.59 -8.67
N GLU A 56 11.09 -7.12 -8.17
CA GLU A 56 10.93 -8.56 -7.91
C GLU A 56 10.77 -9.37 -9.20
N VAL A 57 10.13 -8.81 -10.24
CA VAL A 57 9.72 -9.56 -11.44
C VAL A 57 10.53 -9.22 -12.69
N CYS A 58 11.33 -8.16 -12.66
CA CYS A 58 12.12 -7.72 -13.79
C CYS A 58 13.37 -8.59 -14.02
N ASN A 59 13.90 -8.57 -15.24
CA ASN A 59 15.25 -9.07 -15.55
C ASN A 59 16.32 -7.97 -15.33
N ASP A 60 17.59 -8.30 -15.57
CA ASP A 60 18.72 -7.38 -15.33
C ASP A 60 18.68 -6.11 -16.22
N GLU A 61 18.24 -6.23 -17.47
CA GLU A 61 18.13 -5.08 -18.37
C GLU A 61 17.00 -4.14 -17.94
N GLU A 62 15.84 -4.70 -17.60
CA GLU A 62 14.68 -3.98 -17.09
C GLU A 62 15.00 -3.31 -15.74
N LYS A 63 15.75 -3.98 -14.87
CA LYS A 63 16.25 -3.41 -13.62
C LYS A 63 17.12 -2.18 -13.87
N GLY A 64 18.01 -2.23 -14.87
CA GLY A 64 18.83 -1.08 -15.27
C GLY A 64 17.98 0.12 -15.72
N VAL A 65 16.84 -0.11 -16.37
CA VAL A 65 15.89 0.96 -16.71
C VAL A 65 15.22 1.52 -15.46
N LEU A 66 14.74 0.66 -14.55
CA LEU A 66 14.14 1.09 -13.28
C LEU A 66 15.12 1.96 -12.48
N GLU A 67 16.35 1.51 -12.27
CA GLU A 67 17.39 2.23 -11.52
C GLU A 67 17.78 3.56 -12.18
N LYS A 68 17.79 3.60 -13.52
CA LYS A 68 18.15 4.81 -14.27
C LYS A 68 17.09 5.90 -14.18
N HIS A 69 15.82 5.53 -14.11
CA HIS A 69 14.71 6.48 -14.31
C HIS A 69 13.91 6.78 -13.02
N TYR A 70 13.89 5.89 -12.02
CA TYR A 70 13.11 6.07 -10.80
C TYR A 70 13.66 7.20 -9.92
N GLY A 71 12.80 7.95 -9.25
CA GLY A 71 13.21 9.05 -8.35
C GLY A 71 13.63 10.34 -9.07
N LYS A 72 13.32 10.50 -10.35
CA LYS A 72 13.66 11.70 -11.12
C LYS A 72 12.42 12.54 -11.42
N ASP A 73 12.49 13.81 -11.04
CA ASP A 73 11.41 14.78 -11.23
C ASP A 73 11.46 15.42 -12.61
N ASN A 74 11.20 14.62 -13.64
CA ASN A 74 10.87 15.11 -14.97
C ASN A 74 9.97 14.12 -15.70
N GLU A 75 9.15 14.65 -16.61
CA GLU A 75 8.14 13.88 -17.30
C GLU A 75 8.70 12.70 -18.10
N PHE A 76 9.87 12.85 -18.74
CA PHE A 76 10.47 11.77 -19.52
C PHE A 76 10.78 10.55 -18.65
N ASP A 77 11.48 10.75 -17.54
CA ASP A 77 11.88 9.65 -16.64
C ASP A 77 10.66 9.01 -15.95
N ILE A 78 9.68 9.82 -15.51
CA ILE A 78 8.41 9.31 -14.94
C ILE A 78 7.68 8.42 -15.97
N GLN A 79 7.61 8.85 -17.23
CA GLN A 79 6.97 8.06 -18.29
C GLN A 79 7.73 6.77 -18.62
N GLN A 80 9.06 6.73 -18.48
CA GLN A 80 9.80 5.47 -18.63
C GLN A 80 9.43 4.48 -17.54
N ILE A 81 9.29 4.93 -16.29
CA ILE A 81 8.85 4.07 -15.18
C ILE A 81 7.42 3.58 -15.39
N LYS A 82 6.48 4.46 -15.76
CA LYS A 82 5.10 4.06 -16.05
C LYS A 82 5.02 3.01 -17.17
N LYS A 83 5.79 3.19 -18.26
CA LYS A 83 5.91 2.20 -19.33
C LYS A 83 6.48 0.87 -18.83
N MET A 84 7.49 0.92 -17.97
CA MET A 84 8.06 -0.29 -17.37
C MET A 84 7.04 -1.02 -16.51
N TYR A 85 6.24 -0.32 -15.70
CA TYR A 85 5.16 -0.93 -14.93
C TYR A 85 4.09 -1.59 -15.82
N SER A 86 3.73 -0.96 -16.94
CA SER A 86 2.82 -1.58 -17.92
C SER A 86 3.45 -2.82 -18.59
N HIS A 87 4.72 -2.75 -18.98
CA HIS A 87 5.46 -3.86 -19.59
C HIS A 87 5.54 -5.07 -18.64
N LEU A 88 5.88 -4.83 -17.38
CA LEU A 88 5.93 -5.85 -16.31
C LEU A 88 4.52 -6.28 -15.82
N LYS A 89 3.45 -5.70 -16.38
CA LYS A 89 2.04 -6.00 -16.05
C LYS A 89 1.75 -5.85 -14.56
N ILE A 90 2.31 -4.81 -13.93
CA ILE A 90 2.16 -4.54 -12.49
C ILE A 90 0.69 -4.34 -12.12
N ASP A 91 -0.10 -3.71 -13.00
CA ASP A 91 -1.55 -3.55 -12.86
C ASP A 91 -2.29 -4.88 -12.78
N VAL A 92 -1.92 -5.84 -13.65
CA VAL A 92 -2.51 -7.19 -13.65
C VAL A 92 -2.12 -7.96 -12.40
N ILE A 93 -0.87 -7.83 -11.95
CA ILE A 93 -0.37 -8.44 -10.72
C ILE A 93 -1.13 -7.88 -9.51
N TYR A 94 -1.27 -6.55 -9.44
CA TYR A 94 -2.02 -5.88 -8.38
C TYR A 94 -3.49 -6.31 -8.37
N GLY A 95 -4.17 -6.35 -9.52
CA GLY A 95 -5.57 -6.77 -9.61
C GLY A 95 -5.81 -8.18 -9.06
N LYS A 96 -4.90 -9.12 -9.34
CA LYS A 96 -4.97 -10.47 -8.76
C LYS A 96 -4.70 -10.47 -7.26
N LYS A 97 -3.64 -9.77 -6.82
CA LYS A 97 -3.22 -9.75 -5.42
C LYS A 97 -4.24 -9.06 -4.51
N SER A 98 -4.79 -7.93 -4.95
CA SER A 98 -5.81 -7.17 -4.22
C SER A 98 -7.11 -7.96 -4.05
N SER A 99 -7.55 -8.69 -5.08
CA SER A 99 -8.74 -9.54 -4.98
C SER A 99 -8.56 -10.67 -3.96
N ILE A 100 -7.38 -11.30 -3.94
CA ILE A 100 -7.04 -12.34 -2.96
C ILE A 100 -7.00 -11.75 -1.54
N MET A 101 -6.25 -10.67 -1.35
CA MET A 101 -6.12 -10.00 -0.04
C MET A 101 -7.48 -9.55 0.49
N TYR A 102 -8.34 -8.97 -0.36
CA TYR A 102 -9.68 -8.57 0.03
C TYR A 102 -10.51 -9.76 0.54
N LYS A 103 -10.50 -10.89 -0.16
CA LYS A 103 -11.26 -12.09 0.24
C LYS A 103 -10.76 -12.66 1.57
N GLU A 104 -9.44 -12.77 1.73
CA GLU A 104 -8.79 -13.28 2.94
C GLU A 104 -9.07 -12.36 4.14
N LEU A 105 -8.82 -11.05 3.99
CA LEU A 105 -9.10 -10.06 5.03
C LEU A 105 -10.56 -10.03 5.43
N LYS A 106 -11.47 -10.11 4.45
CA LYS A 106 -12.91 -10.13 4.72
C LYS A 106 -13.31 -11.35 5.56
N ALA A 107 -12.79 -12.53 5.23
CA ALA A 107 -13.06 -13.74 6.00
C ALA A 107 -12.48 -13.64 7.43
N GLU A 108 -11.23 -13.20 7.55
CA GLU A 108 -10.55 -12.99 8.83
C GLU A 108 -11.32 -12.00 9.73
N ILE A 109 -11.75 -10.86 9.18
CA ILE A 109 -12.54 -9.85 9.92
C ILE A 109 -13.88 -10.41 10.42
N ILE A 110 -14.57 -11.22 9.61
CA ILE A 110 -15.83 -11.86 10.01
C ILE A 110 -15.60 -12.85 11.16
N GLU A 111 -14.53 -13.64 11.08
CA GLU A 111 -14.19 -14.66 12.08
C GLU A 111 -13.80 -14.06 13.44
N LEU A 112 -13.13 -12.91 13.46
CA LEU A 112 -12.69 -12.25 14.70
C LEU A 112 -13.86 -11.83 15.63
N GLY A 113 -15.04 -11.60 15.07
CA GLY A 113 -16.22 -11.15 15.79
C GLY A 113 -16.08 -9.77 16.46
N ILE A 114 -17.22 -9.14 16.78
CA ILE A 114 -17.23 -7.82 17.42
C ILE A 114 -17.36 -8.00 18.95
N TYR A 115 -16.23 -8.07 19.63
CA TYR A 115 -16.15 -7.63 21.04
C TYR A 115 -14.90 -6.80 21.23
N PHE A 116 -15.08 -5.49 21.31
CA PHE A 116 -14.03 -4.54 21.63
C PHE A 116 -14.36 -3.89 22.97
N PRO A 117 -13.58 -4.15 24.04
CA PRO A 117 -13.89 -3.63 25.37
C PRO A 117 -13.67 -2.11 25.41
N PRO A 118 -14.67 -1.31 25.78
CA PRO A 118 -14.60 0.16 25.77
C PRO A 118 -13.40 0.73 26.54
N GLN A 119 -12.96 0.05 27.59
CA GLN A 119 -11.85 0.49 28.43
C GLN A 119 -10.50 0.57 27.68
N LEU A 120 -10.29 -0.24 26.65
CA LEU A 120 -9.07 -0.20 25.85
C LEU A 120 -8.94 1.14 25.10
N PHE A 121 -10.07 1.67 24.63
CA PHE A 121 -10.12 2.99 23.99
C PHE A 121 -10.04 4.12 25.01
N LEU A 122 -10.67 3.98 26.17
CA LEU A 122 -10.62 4.99 27.23
C LEU A 122 -9.19 5.21 27.74
N ASN A 123 -8.41 4.15 27.91
CA ASN A 123 -7.00 4.28 28.33
C ASN A 123 -6.12 4.91 27.24
N TYR A 124 -6.37 4.61 25.95
CA TYR A 124 -5.66 5.25 24.85
C TYR A 124 -6.02 6.74 24.71
N LEU A 125 -7.29 7.08 24.95
CA LEU A 125 -7.79 8.44 25.01
C LEU A 125 -7.11 9.24 26.14
N GLU A 126 -6.93 8.65 27.33
CA GLU A 126 -6.20 9.27 28.44
C GLU A 126 -4.72 9.49 28.12
N LEU A 127 -4.06 8.52 27.47
CA LEU A 127 -2.67 8.65 27.04
C LEU A 127 -2.46 9.79 26.02
N ILE A 128 -3.43 10.01 25.12
CA ILE A 128 -3.39 11.13 24.17
C ILE A 128 -3.72 12.45 24.88
N HIS A 129 -4.72 12.46 25.74
CA HIS A 129 -5.14 13.65 26.49
C HIS A 129 -4.03 14.18 27.41
N ASN A 130 -3.30 13.27 28.05
CA ASN A 130 -2.20 13.60 28.96
C ASN A 130 -0.84 13.75 28.25
N ARG A 131 -0.81 13.68 26.92
CA ARG A 131 0.41 13.91 26.15
C ARG A 131 0.73 15.40 26.18
N GLN A 132 1.63 15.81 27.07
CA GLN A 132 2.24 17.14 26.98
C GLN A 132 3.21 17.17 25.81
N LYS A 133 3.22 18.29 25.06
CA LYS A 133 4.04 18.50 23.87
C LYS A 133 5.52 18.31 24.14
#